data_AF-A0A8C6VE67-F1
#
_entry.id   AF-A0A8C6VE67-F1
#
_cell.length_a   1.000
_cell.length_b   1.000
_cell.length_c   1.000
_cell.angle_alpha   90.00
_cell.angle_beta   90.00
_cell.angle_gamma   90.00
#
_symmetry.space_group_name_H-M   'P 1'
#
loop_
_entity.id
_entity.type
_entity.pdbx_description
1 polymer ?
#
loop_
_entity_poly.entity_id
_entity_poly.type
_entity_poly.pdbx_seq_one_letter_code
_entity_poly.pdbx_strand_id
1 'polypeptide(L)'
;MAEVEETLKRIQSQKGVQGIIIVNSEGIPIKSTMDNSSTVQYAGLMHNLIMKARGTVRDIDPQNDLTFLRIRSKKNEIMVAPVWAGQPEGSRSHMWHDLWRKVMGNMSPTKICTSFD
;
A
#
# COMPACT_ATOMS: atom_id res chain seq x y z
N MET A 1 -8.42 16.63 0.94
CA MET A 1 -7.20 16.54 1.78
C MET A 1 -7.48 15.98 3.18
N ALA A 2 -8.51 16.44 3.91
CA ALA A 2 -8.82 15.95 5.27
C ALA A 2 -9.17 14.45 5.36
N GLU A 3 -9.87 13.89 4.37
CA GLU A 3 -10.31 12.49 4.38
C GLU A 3 -9.15 11.47 4.33
N VAL A 4 -8.11 11.75 3.54
CA VAL A 4 -6.94 10.88 3.41
C VAL A 4 -6.18 10.83 4.74
N GLU A 5 -5.98 11.98 5.38
CA GLU A 5 -5.29 12.03 6.67
C GLU A 5 -6.05 11.34 7.79
N GLU A 6 -7.38 11.48 7.83
CA GLU A 6 -8.21 10.75 8.78
C GLU A 6 -8.11 9.24 8.57
N THR A 7 -8.11 8.81 7.31
CA THR A 7 -7.99 7.38 6.95
C THR A 7 -6.63 6.81 7.34
N LEU A 8 -5.55 7.56 7.11
CA LEU A 8 -4.20 7.18 7.54
C LEU A 8 -4.13 7.02 9.05
N LYS A 9 -4.73 7.94 9.82
CA LYS A 9 -4.82 7.82 11.29
C LYS A 9 -5.57 6.56 11.71
N ARG A 10 -6.71 6.25 11.07
CA ARG A 10 -7.50 5.03 11.35
C ARG A 10 -6.71 3.74 11.10
N ILE A 11 -5.87 3.71 10.07
CA ILE A 11 -4.99 2.57 9.76
C ILE A 11 -3.87 2.48 10.80
N GLN A 12 -3.24 3.61 11.14
CA GLN A 12 -2.17 3.65 12.14
C GLN A 12 -2.65 3.18 13.51
N SER A 13 -3.90 3.48 13.88
CA SER A 13 -4.51 3.02 15.13
C SER A 13 -4.81 1.52 15.17
N GLN A 14 -4.67 0.78 14.06
CA GLN A 14 -4.90 -0.66 14.07
C GLN A 14 -3.76 -1.42 14.75
N LYS A 15 -4.13 -2.39 15.59
CA LYS A 15 -3.16 -3.22 16.30
C LYS A 15 -2.32 -4.03 15.31
N GLY A 16 -1.01 -3.87 15.41
CA GLY A 16 -0.04 -4.57 14.58
C GLY A 16 0.42 -3.78 13.35
N VAL A 17 -0.13 -2.59 13.07
CA VAL A 17 0.47 -1.70 12.06
C VAL A 17 1.74 -1.09 12.63
N GLN A 18 2.88 -1.38 12.00
CA GLN A 18 4.18 -0.80 12.36
C GLN A 18 4.42 0.55 11.70
N GLY A 19 3.95 0.70 10.46
CA GLY A 19 4.28 1.84 9.66
C GLY A 19 3.41 1.99 8.43
N ILE A 20 3.22 3.24 8.03
CA ILE A 20 2.57 3.61 6.78
C ILE A 20 3.54 4.43 5.97
N ILE A 21 3.68 4.13 4.68
CA ILE A 21 4.51 4.87 3.74
C ILE A 21 3.64 5.25 2.55
N ILE A 22 3.66 6.52 2.18
CA ILE A 22 3.05 7.04 0.96
C ILE A 22 4.19 7.40 0.03
N VAL A 23 4.15 6.86 -1.18
CA VAL A 23 5.21 6.98 -2.18
C VAL A 23 4.62 7.58 -3.45
N ASN A 24 5.32 8.44 -4.16
CA ASN A 24 4.85 8.91 -5.46
C ASN A 24 5.05 7.83 -6.56
N SER A 25 4.53 8.11 -7.75
CA SER A 25 4.74 7.27 -8.95
C SER A 25 6.20 7.08 -9.35
N GLU A 26 7.14 7.89 -8.85
CA GLU A 26 8.58 7.80 -9.11
C GLU A 26 9.33 6.98 -8.03
N GLY A 27 8.63 6.49 -7.00
CA GLY A 27 9.25 5.75 -5.90
C GLY A 27 9.82 6.63 -4.78
N ILE A 28 9.52 7.92 -4.75
CA ILE A 28 9.93 8.89 -3.74
C ILE A 28 8.90 8.94 -2.61
N PRO A 29 9.29 8.72 -1.34
CA PRO A 29 8.35 8.79 -0.22
C PRO A 29 7.87 10.24 0.03
N ILE A 30 6.55 10.44 0.04
CA ILE A 30 5.87 11.70 0.34
C ILE A 30 5.60 11.82 1.84
N LYS A 31 5.13 10.74 2.47
CA LYS A 31 4.76 10.71 3.89
C LYS A 31 5.10 9.35 4.48
N SER A 32 5.65 9.32 5.68
CA SER A 32 5.94 8.07 6.37
C SER A 32 5.78 8.23 7.87
N THR A 33 5.38 7.15 8.55
CA THR A 33 5.42 7.06 10.01
C THR A 33 6.62 6.26 10.51
N MET A 34 7.51 5.82 9.61
CA MET A 34 8.74 5.08 9.91
C MET A 34 9.98 5.99 9.85
N ASP A 35 11.13 5.47 10.25
CA ASP A 35 12.40 6.17 10.09
C ASP A 35 12.74 6.40 8.61
N ASN A 36 13.42 7.50 8.33
CA ASN A 36 13.70 7.93 6.96
C ASN A 36 14.53 6.90 6.17
N SER A 37 15.52 6.28 6.82
CA SER A 37 16.37 5.23 6.22
C SER A 37 15.55 4.04 5.74
N SER A 38 14.72 3.45 6.60
CA SER A 38 13.85 2.33 6.23
C SER A 38 12.84 2.76 5.18
N THR A 39 12.28 3.96 5.30
CA THR A 39 11.28 4.50 4.38
C THR A 39 11.79 4.54 2.94
N VAL A 40 12.98 5.13 2.73
CA VAL A 40 13.59 5.24 1.40
C VAL A 40 13.91 3.85 0.83
N GLN A 41 14.42 2.94 1.65
CA GLN A 41 14.70 1.57 1.22
C GLN A 41 13.43 0.83 0.80
N TYR A 42 12.37 0.89 1.61
CA TYR A 42 11.10 0.25 1.27
C TYR A 42 10.47 0.87 0.04
N ALA A 43 10.48 2.20 -0.11
CA ALA A 43 9.90 2.89 -1.25
C ALA A 43 10.56 2.43 -2.58
N GLY A 44 11.90 2.44 -2.65
CA GLY A 44 12.62 2.02 -3.85
C GLY A 44 12.46 0.53 -4.18
N LEU A 45 12.54 -0.34 -3.18
CA LEU A 45 12.38 -1.79 -3.39
C LEU A 45 10.95 -2.17 -3.79
N MET A 46 9.95 -1.58 -3.12
CA MET A 46 8.55 -1.85 -3.42
C MET A 46 8.15 -1.31 -4.78
N HIS A 47 8.62 -0.12 -5.17
CA HIS A 47 8.36 0.44 -6.50
C HIS A 47 8.80 -0.51 -7.62
N ASN A 48 10.06 -0.99 -7.55
CA ASN A 48 10.60 -1.94 -8.51
C ASN A 48 9.83 -3.26 -8.55
N LEU A 49 9.40 -3.75 -7.39
CA LEU A 49 8.63 -4.99 -7.29
C LEU A 49 7.24 -4.85 -7.92
N ILE A 50 6.55 -3.74 -7.67
CA ILE A 50 5.21 -3.46 -8.23
C ILE A 50 5.28 -3.32 -9.74
N MET A 51 6.28 -2.61 -10.27
CA MET A 51 6.47 -2.46 -11.71
C MET A 51 6.58 -3.82 -12.40
N LYS A 52 7.39 -4.72 -11.84
CA LYS A 52 7.53 -6.10 -12.34
C LYS A 52 6.24 -6.90 -12.18
N ALA A 53 5.62 -6.86 -11.00
CA ALA A 53 4.38 -7.60 -10.71
C ALA A 53 3.22 -7.16 -11.61
N ARG A 54 3.07 -5.85 -11.85
CA ARG A 54 2.06 -5.31 -12.78
C ARG A 54 2.31 -5.78 -14.21
N GLY A 55 3.57 -5.80 -14.66
CA GLY A 55 3.96 -6.36 -15.95
C GLY A 55 3.52 -7.83 -16.06
N THR A 56 3.91 -8.65 -15.09
CA THR A 56 3.55 -10.08 -15.09
C THR A 56 2.04 -10.33 -15.07
N VAL A 57 1.26 -9.54 -14.33
CA VAL A 57 -0.21 -9.66 -14.33
C VAL A 57 -0.78 -9.35 -15.72
N ARG A 58 -0.29 -8.29 -16.37
CA ARG A 58 -0.72 -7.90 -17.72
C ARG A 58 -0.26 -8.87 -18.81
N ASP A 59 0.87 -9.53 -18.61
CA ASP A 59 1.36 -10.58 -19.52
C ASP A 59 0.46 -11.83 -19.47
N ILE A 60 -0.17 -12.12 -18.32
CA ILE A 60 -1.13 -13.22 -18.17
C ILE A 60 -2.50 -12.84 -18.74
N ASP A 61 -3.01 -11.67 -18.37
CA ASP A 61 -4.26 -11.13 -18.91
C ASP A 61 -4.12 -9.59 -19.06
N PRO A 62 -4.07 -9.07 -20.30
CA PRO A 62 -3.89 -7.63 -20.53
C PRO A 62 -5.08 -6.78 -20.07
N GLN A 63 -6.24 -7.38 -19.77
CA GLN A 63 -7.39 -6.68 -19.20
C GLN A 63 -7.32 -6.54 -17.67
N ASN A 64 -6.41 -7.27 -17.02
CA ASN A 64 -6.26 -7.25 -15.57
C ASN A 64 -5.17 -6.26 -15.15
N ASP A 65 -5.45 -5.49 -14.09
CA ASP A 65 -4.49 -4.59 -13.48
C ASP A 65 -4.24 -4.97 -12.01
N LEU A 66 -2.99 -4.78 -11.57
CA LEU A 66 -2.61 -5.06 -10.19
C LEU A 66 -3.26 -4.03 -9.26
N THR A 67 -4.33 -4.43 -8.56
CA THR A 67 -5.06 -3.56 -7.62
C THR A 67 -4.48 -3.59 -6.21
N PHE A 68 -3.93 -4.73 -5.79
CA PHE A 68 -3.43 -4.91 -4.44
C PHE A 68 -2.37 -6.03 -4.39
N LEU A 69 -1.29 -5.80 -3.64
CA LEU A 69 -0.23 -6.78 -3.41
C LEU A 69 0.01 -6.96 -1.90
N ARG A 70 -0.01 -8.21 -1.43
CA ARG A 70 0.25 -8.57 -0.03
C ARG A 70 1.44 -9.52 0.05
N ILE A 71 2.49 -9.10 0.74
CA ILE A 71 3.72 -9.87 0.90
C ILE A 71 3.84 -10.25 2.38
N ARG A 72 3.83 -11.54 2.68
CA ARG A 72 3.98 -12.04 4.05
C ARG A 72 5.36 -12.65 4.24
N SER A 73 6.10 -12.11 5.21
CA SER A 73 7.35 -12.68 5.72
C SER A 73 7.13 -13.26 7.12
N LYS A 74 8.15 -13.95 7.65
CA LYS A 74 8.12 -14.46 9.04
C LYS A 74 7.97 -13.35 10.09
N LYS A 75 8.59 -12.19 9.84
CA LYS A 75 8.61 -11.05 10.77
C LYS A 75 7.58 -9.97 10.44
N ASN A 76 7.37 -9.69 9.15
CA ASN A 76 6.58 -8.54 8.69
C ASN A 76 5.59 -8.96 7.61
N GLU A 77 4.49 -8.24 7.53
CA GLU A 77 3.54 -8.27 6.43
C GLU A 77 3.54 -6.90 5.74
N ILE A 78 3.67 -6.88 4.42
CA ILE A 78 3.65 -5.64 3.63
C ILE A 78 2.41 -5.65 2.75
N MET A 79 1.64 -4.58 2.82
CA MET A 79 0.38 -4.41 2.09
C MET A 79 0.52 -3.20 1.18
N VAL A 80 0.39 -3.43 -0.13
CA VAL A 80 0.70 -2.44 -1.16
C VAL A 80 -0.51 -2.18 -2.04
N ALA A 81 -0.89 -0.92 -2.20
CA ALA A 81 -1.98 -0.48 -3.06
C ALA A 81 -1.46 0.51 -4.12
N PRO A 82 -1.17 0.06 -5.36
CA PRO A 82 -0.56 0.90 -6.39
C PRO A 82 -1.53 1.76 -7.21
N VAL A 83 -2.84 1.47 -7.19
CA VAL A 83 -3.86 2.12 -8.04
C VAL A 83 -4.51 3.34 -7.37
N TRP A 84 -4.03 3.75 -6.19
CA TRP A 84 -4.69 4.74 -5.32
C TRP A 84 -4.93 6.12 -5.98
N ALA A 85 -3.99 6.63 -6.76
CA ALA A 85 -4.10 7.98 -7.33
C ALA A 85 -4.87 8.10 -8.66
N GLY A 86 -5.02 7.02 -9.43
CA GLY A 86 -5.59 7.06 -10.79
C GLY A 86 -7.11 6.89 -10.88
N GLN A 87 -7.80 6.63 -9.76
CA GLN A 87 -9.23 6.31 -9.80
C GLN A 87 -10.14 7.54 -9.66
N PRO A 88 -11.28 7.58 -10.38
CA PRO A 88 -12.32 8.57 -10.14
C PRO A 88 -12.82 8.47 -8.69
N GLU A 89 -13.17 9.61 -8.08
CA GLU A 89 -13.43 9.72 -6.63
C GLU A 89 -14.42 8.67 -6.08
N GLY A 90 -15.40 8.23 -6.87
CA GLY A 90 -16.36 7.19 -6.46
C GLY A 90 -15.78 5.77 -6.25
N SER A 91 -14.64 5.45 -6.86
CA SER A 91 -13.99 4.12 -6.71
C SER A 91 -13.01 4.06 -5.54
N ARG A 92 -12.50 5.22 -5.10
CA ARG A 92 -11.55 5.36 -3.99
C ARG A 92 -12.12 4.83 -2.67
N SER A 93 -13.40 5.06 -2.39
CA SER A 93 -14.09 4.59 -1.17
C SER A 93 -14.24 3.07 -1.10
N HIS A 94 -14.58 2.41 -2.21
CA HIS A 94 -14.70 0.95 -2.27
C HIS A 94 -13.35 0.26 -2.07
N MET A 95 -12.31 0.76 -2.73
CA MET A 95 -10.97 0.20 -2.61
C MET A 95 -10.38 0.41 -1.21
N TRP A 96 -10.72 1.53 -0.53
CA TRP A 96 -10.44 1.72 0.89
C TRP A 96 -11.16 0.72 1.79
N HIS A 97 -12.44 0.49 1.56
CA HIS A 97 -13.20 -0.51 2.32
C HIS A 97 -12.60 -1.91 2.17
N ASP A 98 -12.10 -2.22 0.99
CA ASP A 98 -11.46 -3.51 0.71
C ASP A 98 -10.03 -3.60 1.26
N LEU A 99 -9.24 -2.54 1.16
CA LEU A 99 -7.93 -2.45 1.81
C LEU A 99 -8.11 -2.56 3.32
N TRP A 100 -9.06 -1.83 3.90
CA TRP A 100 -9.40 -1.88 5.31
C TRP A 100 -9.88 -3.27 5.72
N ARG A 101 -10.81 -3.89 4.99
CA ARG A 101 -11.21 -5.29 5.24
C ARG A 101 -10.04 -6.26 5.17
N LYS A 102 -9.10 -6.08 4.24
CA LYS A 102 -7.89 -6.92 4.13
C LYS A 102 -6.89 -6.64 5.28
N VAL A 103 -6.79 -5.40 5.75
CA VAL A 103 -6.00 -5.02 6.92
C VAL A 103 -6.63 -5.58 8.20
N MET A 104 -7.96 -5.61 8.29
CA MET A 104 -8.69 -6.08 9.49
C MET A 104 -8.88 -7.60 9.53
N GLY A 105 -9.04 -8.26 8.38
CA GLY A 105 -9.48 -9.65 8.28
C GLY A 105 -8.41 -10.71 8.53
N ASN A 106 -7.17 -10.34 8.84
CA ASN A 106 -6.11 -11.32 9.06
C ASN A 106 -5.18 -10.85 10.19
N MET A 107 -5.32 -11.49 11.36
CA MET A 107 -4.57 -11.25 12.59
C MET A 107 -3.13 -11.75 12.47
N SER A 108 -2.26 -10.96 11.82
CA SER A 108 -0.80 -11.05 11.99
C SER A 108 -0.31 -9.82 12.75
N PRO A 109 0.68 -9.95 13.64
CA PRO A 109 1.05 -8.89 14.59
C PRO A 109 1.82 -7.70 13.99
N THR A 110 2.05 -7.65 12.67
CA THR A 110 3.10 -6.79 12.12
C THR A 110 2.85 -6.42 10.64
N LYS A 111 2.32 -5.21 10.35
CA LYS A 111 1.90 -4.73 9.02
C LYS A 111 2.58 -3.41 8.64
N ILE A 112 3.12 -3.33 7.44
CA ILE A 112 3.62 -2.12 6.79
C ILE A 112 2.70 -1.84 5.60
N CYS A 113 2.03 -0.71 5.61
CA CYS A 113 1.13 -0.32 4.51
C CYS A 113 1.85 0.67 3.61
N THR A 114 1.98 0.37 2.32
CA THR A 114 2.54 1.29 1.34
C THR A 114 1.46 1.67 0.31
N SER A 115 1.10 2.95 0.24
CA SER A 115 0.19 3.50 -0.79
C SER A 115 0.99 4.32 -1.79
N PHE A 116 0.70 4.17 -3.08
CA PHE A 116 1.35 4.97 -4.13
C PHE A 116 0.42 6.10 -4.59
N ASP A 117 0.87 7.35 -4.53
CA ASP A 117 0.30 8.55 -5.18
C ASP A 117 0.75 8.66 -6.65
#